data_AF-A0A1G1H139-F1
#
_entry.id   AF-A0A1G1H139-F1
#
_cell.length_a   1.000
_cell.length_b   1.000
_cell.length_c   1.000
_cell.angle_alpha   90.00
_cell.angle_beta   90.00
_cell.angle_gamma   90.00
#
_symmetry.space_group_name_H-M   'P 1'
#
loop_
_entity.id
_entity.type
_entity.pdbx_description
1 polymer ?
#
loop_
_entity_poly.entity_id
_entity_poly.type
_entity_poly.pdbx_seq_one_letter_code
_entity_poly.pdbx_strand_id
1 'polypeptide(L)'
;MKSEKEIELLKKAGCSDKVIEHVIAVAKAAMSIVDEIKLPVDKELIRLGSLLHDIGRAKSHGIEHAVIGAEIAVELGMDERIIRIIERHIGAGIPANEARVLGLPDKDYLPITPEEKIVAYADNLLSGSRVTSFEESLQRFKNLLGIDHPAIDRFLKLHNEIEGWKREG
;
A
#
# COMPACT_ATOMS: atom_id res chain seq x y z
N MET A 1 -13.99 -14.27 -0.72
CA MET A 1 -12.92 -13.67 -1.54
C MET A 1 -12.02 -14.79 -2.05
N LYS A 2 -11.99 -15.06 -3.36
CA LYS A 2 -11.08 -16.07 -3.94
C LYS A 2 -9.68 -15.47 -3.94
N SER A 3 -8.82 -15.89 -3.01
CA SER A 3 -7.45 -15.37 -2.85
C SER A 3 -6.37 -16.47 -2.88
N GLU A 4 -6.77 -17.73 -3.07
CA GLU A 4 -5.88 -18.89 -2.95
C GLU A 4 -4.65 -18.81 -3.85
N LYS A 5 -4.80 -18.31 -5.09
CA LYS A 5 -3.68 -18.17 -6.04
C LYS A 5 -2.68 -17.11 -5.60
N GLU A 6 -3.15 -15.94 -5.16
CA GLU A 6 -2.26 -14.85 -4.70
C GLU A 6 -1.54 -15.26 -3.42
N ILE A 7 -2.24 -15.91 -2.48
CA ILE A 7 -1.61 -16.41 -1.25
C ILE A 7 -0.59 -17.52 -1.54
N GLU A 8 -0.90 -18.43 -2.46
CA GLU A 8 0.06 -19.45 -2.90
C GLU A 8 1.30 -18.82 -3.54
N LEU A 9 1.13 -17.76 -4.33
CA LEU A 9 2.22 -17.02 -4.92
C LEU A 9 3.13 -16.38 -3.87
N LEU A 10 2.56 -15.71 -2.86
CA LEU A 10 3.33 -15.12 -1.75
C LEU A 10 4.12 -16.20 -0.99
N LYS A 11 3.50 -17.35 -0.73
CA LYS A 11 4.18 -18.50 -0.10
C LYS A 11 5.34 -19.00 -0.96
N LYS A 12 5.15 -19.14 -2.27
CA LYS A 12 6.21 -19.55 -3.21
C LYS A 12 7.33 -18.52 -3.31
N ALA A 13 7.01 -17.24 -3.23
CA ALA A 13 8.02 -16.17 -3.20
C ALA A 13 8.88 -16.23 -1.93
N GLY A 14 8.32 -16.73 -0.83
CA GLY A 14 8.99 -16.87 0.47
C GLY A 14 8.48 -15.90 1.55
N CYS A 15 7.29 -15.33 1.37
CA CYS A 15 6.68 -14.47 2.38
C CYS A 15 6.30 -15.27 3.64
N SER A 16 6.56 -14.69 4.80
CA SER A 16 6.16 -15.27 6.09
C SER A 16 4.64 -15.27 6.30
N ASP A 17 4.15 -16.11 7.21
CA ASP A 17 2.73 -16.13 7.59
C ASP A 17 2.25 -14.76 8.09
N LYS A 18 3.10 -13.99 8.78
CA LYS A 18 2.77 -12.63 9.23
C LYS A 18 2.49 -11.68 8.07
N VAL A 19 3.28 -11.77 6.99
CA VAL A 19 3.05 -10.97 5.76
C VAL A 19 1.75 -11.40 5.12
N ILE A 20 1.49 -12.70 5.03
CA ILE A 20 0.26 -13.26 4.47
C ILE A 20 -0.98 -12.77 5.26
N GLU A 21 -0.93 -12.82 6.59
CA GLU A 21 -2.00 -12.29 7.45
C GLU A 21 -2.21 -10.78 7.25
N HIS A 22 -1.11 -10.03 7.13
CA HIS A 22 -1.13 -8.59 6.91
C HIS A 22 -1.79 -8.24 5.56
N VAL A 23 -1.34 -8.80 4.44
CA VAL A 23 -1.92 -8.48 3.12
C VAL A 23 -3.40 -8.86 3.01
N ILE A 24 -3.83 -9.93 3.70
CA ILE A 24 -5.25 -10.30 3.78
C ILE A 24 -6.04 -9.25 4.55
N ALA A 25 -5.47 -8.71 5.63
CA ALA A 25 -6.09 -7.65 6.41
C ALA A 25 -6.14 -6.33 5.63
N VAL A 26 -5.07 -5.96 4.90
CA VAL A 26 -5.05 -4.79 4.00
C VAL A 26 -6.11 -4.95 2.91
N ALA A 27 -6.19 -6.11 2.25
CA ALA A 27 -7.20 -6.35 1.22
C ALA A 27 -8.63 -6.21 1.76
N LYS A 28 -8.91 -6.69 2.98
CA LYS A 28 -10.21 -6.48 3.62
C LYS A 28 -10.49 -5.00 3.88
N ALA A 29 -9.52 -4.28 4.45
CA ALA A 29 -9.67 -2.85 4.75
C ALA A 29 -9.87 -2.02 3.47
N ALA A 30 -9.08 -2.28 2.42
CA ALA A 30 -9.20 -1.65 1.13
C ALA A 30 -10.60 -1.87 0.51
N MET A 31 -11.12 -3.10 0.58
CA MET A 31 -12.46 -3.39 0.08
C MET A 31 -13.56 -2.71 0.92
N SER A 32 -13.39 -2.58 2.23
CA SER A 32 -14.32 -1.78 3.06
C SER A 32 -14.34 -0.31 2.66
N ILE A 33 -13.17 0.28 2.36
CA ILE A 33 -13.09 1.65 1.84
C ILE A 33 -13.83 1.76 0.50
N VAL A 34 -13.60 0.80 -0.42
CA VAL A 34 -14.27 0.74 -1.72
C VAL A 34 -15.79 0.69 -1.62
N ASP A 35 -16.32 0.04 -0.58
CA ASP A 35 -17.77 -0.05 -0.37
C ASP A 35 -18.39 1.24 0.20
N GLU A 36 -17.58 2.13 0.78
CA GLU A 36 -18.02 3.42 1.34
C GLU A 36 -17.91 4.59 0.35
N ILE A 37 -17.01 4.50 -0.64
CA ILE A 37 -16.81 5.56 -1.63
C ILE A 37 -17.82 5.46 -2.78
N LYS A 38 -18.08 6.60 -3.41
CA LYS A 38 -18.94 6.72 -4.60
C LYS A 38 -18.15 6.83 -5.90
N LEU A 39 -16.84 7.09 -5.81
CA LEU A 39 -15.94 7.15 -6.95
C LEU A 39 -15.87 5.79 -7.67
N PRO A 40 -16.07 5.71 -8.99
CA PRO A 40 -15.84 4.48 -9.75
C PRO A 40 -14.37 4.07 -9.71
N VAL A 41 -14.10 2.83 -9.29
CA VAL A 41 -12.75 2.25 -9.18
C VAL A 41 -12.72 0.81 -9.67
N ASP A 42 -11.56 0.34 -10.10
CA ASP A 42 -11.33 -1.06 -10.45
C ASP A 42 -11.15 -1.91 -9.18
N LYS A 43 -12.27 -2.50 -8.70
CA LYS A 43 -12.30 -3.31 -7.46
C LYS A 43 -11.34 -4.51 -7.52
N GLU A 44 -11.17 -5.12 -8.68
CA GLU A 44 -10.31 -6.31 -8.81
C GLU A 44 -8.84 -5.91 -8.79
N LEU A 45 -8.49 -4.79 -9.42
CA LEU A 45 -7.15 -4.21 -9.32
C LEU A 45 -6.78 -3.85 -7.87
N ILE A 46 -7.69 -3.23 -7.11
CA ILE A 46 -7.48 -2.94 -5.68
C ILE A 46 -7.28 -4.22 -4.88
N ARG A 47 -8.11 -5.24 -5.12
CA ARG A 47 -8.02 -6.53 -4.44
C ARG A 47 -6.67 -7.22 -4.71
N LEU A 48 -6.27 -7.32 -5.97
CA LEU A 48 -5.01 -7.95 -6.38
C LEU A 48 -3.81 -7.14 -5.89
N GLY A 49 -3.84 -5.82 -6.07
CA GLY A 49 -2.82 -4.91 -5.58
C GLY A 49 -2.63 -5.02 -4.07
N SER A 50 -3.72 -5.05 -3.29
CA SER A 50 -3.66 -5.21 -1.83
C SER A 50 -3.07 -6.56 -1.40
N LEU A 51 -3.38 -7.64 -2.12
CA LEU A 51 -2.85 -8.96 -1.77
C LEU A 51 -1.36 -9.11 -2.12
N LEU A 52 -0.87 -8.38 -3.13
CA LEU A 52 0.47 -8.56 -3.68
C LEU A 52 1.43 -7.42 -3.33
N HIS A 53 0.96 -6.30 -2.76
CA HIS A 53 1.78 -5.09 -2.50
C HIS A 53 3.09 -5.39 -1.76
N ASP A 54 3.06 -6.38 -0.86
CA ASP A 54 4.15 -6.71 0.03
C ASP A 54 4.97 -7.93 -0.43
N ILE A 55 4.84 -8.39 -1.68
CA ILE A 55 5.54 -9.59 -2.19
C ILE A 55 7.07 -9.48 -2.08
N GLY A 56 7.62 -8.26 -2.12
CA GLY A 56 9.05 -8.01 -1.90
C GLY A 56 9.54 -8.31 -0.48
N ARG A 57 8.63 -8.48 0.50
CA ARG A 57 8.95 -8.98 1.86
C ARG A 57 9.52 -10.39 1.89
N ALA A 58 9.40 -11.13 0.79
CA ALA A 58 10.12 -12.37 0.59
C ALA A 58 11.65 -12.19 0.54
N LYS A 59 12.13 -10.98 0.24
CA LYS A 59 13.56 -10.67 0.02
C LYS A 59 14.10 -9.60 0.96
N SER A 60 13.28 -8.64 1.38
CA SER A 60 13.71 -7.58 2.30
C SER A 60 12.63 -7.14 3.30
N HIS A 61 13.07 -6.84 4.53
CA HIS A 61 12.27 -6.16 5.55
C HIS A 61 12.48 -4.64 5.60
N GLY A 62 13.32 -4.09 4.72
CA GLY A 62 13.56 -2.65 4.58
C GLY A 62 12.54 -1.93 3.68
N ILE A 63 12.74 -0.65 3.43
CA ILE A 63 11.83 0.17 2.60
C ILE A 63 11.87 -0.23 1.11
N GLU A 64 12.98 -0.81 0.67
CA GLU A 64 13.24 -1.28 -0.69
C GLU A 64 12.38 -2.48 -1.12
N HIS A 65 11.64 -3.11 -0.20
CA HIS A 65 10.72 -4.20 -0.53
C HIS A 65 9.68 -3.81 -1.60
N ALA A 66 9.28 -2.54 -1.70
CA ALA A 66 8.38 -2.10 -2.77
C ALA A 66 9.04 -2.17 -4.15
N VAL A 67 10.31 -1.79 -4.25
CA VAL A 67 11.08 -1.86 -5.50
C VAL A 67 11.34 -3.32 -5.86
N ILE A 68 11.81 -4.12 -4.91
CA ILE A 68 12.04 -5.56 -5.12
C ILE A 68 10.73 -6.28 -5.48
N GLY A 69 9.62 -5.90 -4.83
CA GLY A 69 8.30 -6.44 -5.13
C GLY A 69 7.86 -6.11 -6.55
N ALA A 70 8.11 -4.89 -7.01
CA ALA A 70 7.82 -4.48 -8.38
C ALA A 70 8.65 -5.26 -9.40
N GLU A 71 9.94 -5.49 -9.13
CA GLU A 71 10.82 -6.34 -9.95
C GLU A 71 10.29 -7.78 -10.04
N ILE A 72 9.92 -8.39 -8.91
CA ILE A 72 9.31 -9.73 -8.87
C ILE A 72 8.02 -9.75 -9.70
N ALA A 73 7.16 -8.73 -9.57
CA ALA A 73 5.91 -8.66 -10.32
C ALA A 73 6.12 -8.51 -11.84
N VAL A 74 7.17 -7.79 -12.26
CA VAL A 74 7.61 -7.71 -13.66
C VAL A 74 8.05 -9.08 -14.17
N GLU A 75 8.89 -9.80 -13.42
CA GLU A 75 9.38 -11.14 -13.79
C GLU A 75 8.23 -12.16 -13.92
N LEU A 76 7.18 -12.00 -13.12
CA LEU A 76 5.98 -12.83 -13.16
C LEU A 76 4.98 -12.43 -14.27
N GLY A 77 5.28 -11.39 -15.06
CA GLY A 77 4.43 -10.94 -16.16
C GLY A 77 3.10 -10.33 -15.70
N MET A 78 3.08 -9.68 -14.54
CA MET A 78 1.87 -9.05 -14.00
C MET A 78 1.46 -7.80 -14.77
N ASP A 79 0.18 -7.42 -14.64
CA ASP A 79 -0.35 -6.16 -15.15
C ASP A 79 0.45 -4.98 -14.56
N GLU A 80 0.84 -4.04 -15.42
CA GLU A 80 1.61 -2.84 -15.03
C GLU A 80 0.92 -2.04 -13.92
N ARG A 81 -0.42 -2.04 -13.89
CA ARG A 81 -1.20 -1.36 -12.84
C ARG A 81 -0.99 -2.01 -11.48
N ILE A 82 -0.82 -3.33 -11.40
CA ILE A 82 -0.49 -4.04 -10.15
C ILE A 82 0.95 -3.72 -9.74
N ILE A 83 1.88 -3.73 -10.69
CA ILE A 83 3.29 -3.38 -10.45
C ILE A 83 3.41 -1.98 -9.85
N ARG A 84 2.65 -1.00 -10.35
CA ARG A 84 2.63 0.37 -9.83
C ARG A 84 2.06 0.45 -8.41
N ILE A 85 1.03 -0.33 -8.09
CA ILE A 85 0.52 -0.41 -6.70
C ILE A 85 1.60 -0.96 -5.77
N ILE A 86 2.26 -2.05 -6.16
CA ILE A 86 3.36 -2.66 -5.39
C ILE A 86 4.48 -1.64 -5.18
N GLU A 87 4.88 -0.91 -6.22
CA GLU A 87 5.98 0.04 -6.13
C GLU A 87 5.66 1.26 -5.24
N ARG A 88 4.40 1.73 -5.24
CA ARG A 88 4.03 3.04 -4.69
C ARG A 88 3.25 3.01 -3.39
N HIS A 89 3.03 1.82 -2.80
CA HIS A 89 2.26 1.70 -1.56
C HIS A 89 2.99 2.26 -0.32
N ILE A 90 4.31 2.46 -0.40
CA ILE A 90 5.16 2.72 0.77
C ILE A 90 5.02 4.12 1.36
N GLY A 91 4.87 4.14 2.69
CA GLY A 91 4.62 5.35 3.46
C GLY A 91 3.37 6.06 2.95
N ALA A 92 3.28 7.38 3.11
CA ALA A 92 2.24 8.19 2.47
C ALA A 92 2.69 8.71 1.10
N GLY A 93 3.47 7.90 0.38
CA GLY A 93 4.22 8.28 -0.81
C GLY A 93 5.57 8.93 -0.49
N ILE A 94 6.56 8.65 -1.35
CA ILE A 94 7.95 9.09 -1.21
C ILE A 94 8.38 9.79 -2.51
N PRO A 95 8.60 11.12 -2.51
CA PRO A 95 9.13 11.84 -3.65
C PRO A 95 10.60 11.47 -3.96
N ALA A 96 11.05 11.70 -5.19
CA ALA A 96 12.40 11.32 -5.64
C ALA A 96 13.55 11.81 -4.75
N ASN A 97 13.47 13.05 -4.23
CA ASN A 97 14.49 13.59 -3.34
C ASN A 97 14.55 12.87 -1.99
N GLU A 98 13.42 12.39 -1.46
CA GLU A 98 13.37 11.56 -0.24
C GLU A 98 13.83 10.13 -0.55
N ALA A 99 13.43 9.57 -1.69
CA ALA A 99 13.82 8.23 -2.15
C ALA A 99 15.35 8.07 -2.18
N ARG A 100 16.05 9.07 -2.72
CA ARG A 100 17.52 9.10 -2.76
C ARG A 100 18.15 9.02 -1.37
N VAL A 101 17.59 9.73 -0.39
CA VAL A 101 18.09 9.71 1.00
C VAL A 101 17.86 8.35 1.65
N LEU A 102 16.78 7.66 1.27
CA LEU A 102 16.42 6.33 1.74
C LEU A 102 17.17 5.19 1.01
N GLY A 103 18.04 5.51 0.04
CA GLY A 103 18.77 4.51 -0.75
C GLY A 103 17.90 3.81 -1.81
N LEU A 104 16.72 4.35 -2.10
CA LEU A 104 15.87 3.88 -3.20
C LEU A 104 16.33 4.49 -4.54
N PRO A 105 15.99 3.87 -5.68
CA PRO A 105 16.13 4.50 -7.00
C PRO A 105 15.53 5.91 -7.04
N ASP A 106 16.19 6.80 -7.77
CA ASP A 106 15.87 8.24 -7.83
C ASP A 106 14.61 8.51 -8.69
N LYS A 107 13.43 8.20 -8.14
CA LYS A 107 12.12 8.44 -8.76
C LYS A 107 11.01 8.62 -7.74
N ASP A 108 9.84 9.06 -8.21
CA ASP A 108 8.67 9.25 -7.36
C ASP A 108 7.92 7.94 -7.09
N TYR A 109 7.70 7.67 -5.81
CA TYR A 109 6.88 6.59 -5.27
C TYR A 109 5.58 7.14 -4.68
N LEU A 110 5.02 8.18 -5.29
CA LEU A 110 3.75 8.76 -4.89
C LEU A 110 2.59 7.96 -5.50
N PRO A 111 1.55 7.57 -4.72
CA PRO A 111 0.36 6.95 -5.29
C PRO A 111 -0.41 7.97 -6.13
N ILE A 112 -0.75 7.60 -7.37
CA ILE A 112 -1.34 8.49 -8.38
C ILE A 112 -2.81 8.18 -8.63
N THR A 113 -3.13 6.92 -8.94
CA THR A 113 -4.52 6.54 -9.27
C THR A 113 -5.34 6.32 -8.00
N PRO A 114 -6.69 6.37 -8.09
CA PRO A 114 -7.54 6.00 -6.96
C PRO A 114 -7.21 4.62 -6.38
N GLU A 115 -6.93 3.64 -7.22
CA GLU A 115 -6.56 2.29 -6.79
C GLU A 115 -5.23 2.27 -6.03
N GLU A 116 -4.18 2.94 -6.54
CA GLU A 116 -2.89 3.09 -5.84
C GLU A 116 -3.09 3.76 -4.47
N LYS A 117 -3.89 4.82 -4.42
CA LYS A 117 -4.19 5.58 -3.20
C LYS A 117 -4.95 4.77 -2.17
N ILE A 118 -5.96 4.00 -2.58
CA ILE A 118 -6.75 3.15 -1.67
C ILE A 118 -5.87 2.08 -1.04
N VAL A 119 -5.01 1.42 -1.83
CA VAL A 119 -4.12 0.37 -1.30
C VAL A 119 -3.10 0.96 -0.34
N ALA A 120 -2.41 2.04 -0.73
CA ALA A 120 -1.45 2.72 0.14
C ALA A 120 -2.11 3.23 1.43
N TYR A 121 -3.32 3.80 1.34
CA TYR A 121 -4.03 4.27 2.51
C TYR A 121 -4.49 3.14 3.43
N ALA A 122 -5.06 2.07 2.87
CA ALA A 122 -5.48 0.91 3.62
C ALA A 122 -4.31 0.30 4.39
N ASP A 123 -3.16 0.09 3.72
CA ASP A 123 -1.95 -0.41 4.35
C ASP A 123 -1.50 0.47 5.55
N ASN A 124 -1.46 1.78 5.34
CA ASN A 124 -1.09 2.73 6.40
C ASN A 124 -2.08 2.81 7.57
N LEU A 125 -3.32 2.33 7.41
CA LEU A 125 -4.28 2.21 8.52
C LEU A 125 -4.07 0.95 9.38
N LEU A 126 -3.21 0.03 8.96
CA LEU A 126 -2.94 -1.19 9.71
C LEU A 126 -1.71 -1.06 10.61
N SER A 127 -1.78 -1.76 11.75
CA SER A 127 -0.64 -2.03 12.62
C SER A 127 -0.47 -3.55 12.72
N GLY A 128 0.47 -4.09 11.94
CA GLY A 128 0.49 -5.52 11.61
C GLY A 128 -0.79 -5.90 10.87
N SER A 129 -1.59 -6.81 11.42
CA SER A 129 -2.86 -7.25 10.82
C SER A 129 -4.09 -6.60 11.45
N ARG A 130 -3.92 -5.65 12.39
CA ARG A 130 -5.02 -4.94 13.06
C ARG A 130 -5.32 -3.62 12.36
N VAL A 131 -6.57 -3.46 11.94
CA VAL A 131 -7.10 -2.17 11.44
C VAL A 131 -7.17 -1.18 12.61
N THR A 132 -6.69 0.04 12.39
CA THR A 132 -6.68 1.13 13.38
C THR A 132 -7.53 2.32 12.90
N SER A 133 -7.80 3.28 13.79
CA SER A 133 -8.39 4.55 13.34
C SER A 133 -7.36 5.41 12.61
N PHE A 134 -7.84 6.39 11.84
CA PHE A 134 -6.96 7.35 11.18
C PHE A 134 -6.10 8.10 12.22
N GLU A 135 -6.68 8.54 13.33
CA GLU A 135 -5.99 9.27 14.39
C GLU A 135 -4.89 8.42 15.03
N GLU A 136 -5.16 7.13 15.26
CA GLU A 136 -4.18 6.20 15.80
C GLU A 136 -2.99 6.02 14.83
N SER A 137 -3.28 5.83 13.53
CA SER A 137 -2.25 5.73 12.49
C SER A 137 -1.45 7.01 12.30
N LEU A 138 -2.12 8.17 12.33
CA LEU A 138 -1.47 9.47 12.23
C LEU A 138 -0.52 9.69 13.43
N GLN A 139 -0.94 9.32 14.64
CA GLN A 139 -0.07 9.42 15.81
C GLN A 139 1.12 8.47 15.72
N ARG A 140 0.93 7.24 15.22
CA ARG A 140 2.02 6.30 14.95
C ARG A 140 3.04 6.88 13.97
N PHE A 141 2.57 7.48 12.88
CA PHE A 141 3.41 8.15 11.89
C PHE A 141 4.25 9.28 12.52
N LYS A 142 3.63 10.15 13.33
CA LYS A 142 4.33 11.24 14.04
C LYS A 142 5.39 10.71 15.00
N ASN A 143 5.10 9.61 15.69
CA ASN A 143 6.05 8.99 16.63
C ASN A 143 7.26 8.36 15.91
N LEU A 144 7.05 7.79 14.71
CA LEU A 144 8.11 7.12 13.94
C LEU A 144 8.98 8.10 13.16
N LEU A 145 8.38 9.12 12.54
CA LEU A 145 9.06 9.99 11.58
C LEU A 145 9.39 11.38 12.15
N GLY A 146 8.78 11.76 13.27
CA GLY A 146 8.79 13.13 13.79
C GLY A 146 7.53 13.89 13.41
N ILE A 147 7.10 14.81 14.29
CA ILE A 147 5.84 15.54 14.16
C ILE A 147 5.78 16.43 12.92
N ASP A 148 6.93 16.96 12.48
CA ASP A 148 7.07 17.87 11.35
C ASP A 148 7.51 17.15 10.05
N HIS A 149 7.47 15.81 10.03
CA HIS A 149 7.90 15.06 8.84
C HIS A 149 6.92 15.27 7.67
N PRO A 150 7.37 15.56 6.43
CA PRO A 150 6.50 15.82 5.28
C PRO A 150 5.49 14.71 4.95
N ALA A 151 5.81 13.46 5.31
CA ALA A 151 4.90 12.33 5.17
C ALA A 151 3.61 12.46 6.00
N ILE A 152 3.64 13.22 7.12
CA ILE A 152 2.44 13.48 7.94
C ILE A 152 1.41 14.26 7.12
N ASP A 153 1.85 15.32 6.43
CA ASP A 153 0.97 16.13 5.57
C ASP A 153 0.44 15.33 4.38
N ARG A 154 1.28 14.45 3.80
CA ARG A 154 0.83 13.58 2.71
C ARG A 154 -0.22 12.58 3.19
N PHE A 155 -0.06 12.01 4.38
CA PHE A 155 -1.04 11.08 4.92
C PHE A 155 -2.37 11.77 5.25
N LEU A 156 -2.32 12.99 5.80
CA LEU A 156 -3.51 13.84 6.01
C LEU A 156 -4.22 14.17 4.69
N LYS A 157 -3.47 14.54 3.65
CA LYS A 157 -4.04 14.82 2.32
C LYS A 157 -4.69 13.59 1.72
N LEU A 158 -4.04 12.43 1.81
CA LEU A 158 -4.56 11.15 1.32
C LEU A 158 -5.86 10.75 2.04
N HIS A 159 -5.89 10.90 3.37
CA HIS A 159 -7.10 10.69 4.16
C HIS A 159 -8.25 11.59 3.72
N ASN A 160 -8.01 12.90 3.64
CA ASN A 160 -9.03 13.86 3.25
C ASN A 160 -9.56 13.62 1.82
N GLU A 161 -8.67 13.21 0.90
CA GLU A 161 -9.05 12.88 -0.46
C GLU A 161 -10.01 11.67 -0.49
N ILE A 162 -9.67 10.59 0.23
CA ILE A 162 -10.49 9.38 0.31
C ILE A 162 -11.83 9.64 1.01
N GLU A 163 -11.85 10.41 2.10
CA GLU A 163 -13.10 10.82 2.76
C GLU A 163 -13.97 11.70 1.84
N GLY A 164 -13.35 12.49 0.96
CA GLY A 164 -14.05 13.26 -0.07
C GLY A 164 -14.84 12.38 -1.03
N TRP A 165 -14.26 11.24 -1.45
CA TRP A 165 -14.91 10.30 -2.37
C TRP A 165 -16.17 9.62 -1.80
N LYS A 166 -16.40 9.66 -0.48
CA LYS A 166 -17.64 9.16 0.14
C LYS A 166 -18.83 10.09 -0.07
N ARG A 167 -18.57 11.39 -0.21
CA ARG A 167 -19.62 12.43 -0.28
C ARG A 167 -20.09 12.67 -1.71
N GLU A 168 -19.21 12.51 -2.69
CA GLU A 168 -19.46 12.84 -4.09
C GLU A 168 -20.38 11.82 -4.79
N GLY A 169 -21.68 12.10 -4.82
CA GLY A 169 -22.63 11.50 -5.76
C GLY A 169 -24.06 11.89 -5.48
#